data_AF-A0A653DD90-F1
#
_entry.id   AF-A0A653DD90-F1
#
_cell.length_a   1.000
_cell.length_b   1.000
_cell.length_c   1.000
_cell.angle_alpha   90.00
_cell.angle_beta   90.00
_cell.angle_gamma   90.00
#
_symmetry.space_group_name_H-M   'P 1'
#
loop_
_entity.id
_entity.type
_entity.pdbx_description
1 polymer ?
#
loop_
_entity_poly.entity_id
_entity_poly.type
_entity_poly.pdbx_seq_one_letter_code
_entity_poly.pdbx_strand_id
1 'polypeptide(L)'
;MSTVPKGAMIVPEAPPQMPSLSSSDDESFVVLGKSLIPEDASAGSDDHTTVVDSAVVDEARRWISNEIHALELEEQKVDEADGRLLKKGGDTDTADDARGPSKEKKDSLDTPISIASITSNLSSEEVQTKVAQIIEENMKLKDTILQNNISLKSQYDRIVAWQEEVQKVYQAHKDKIYEAKACIEKLKKDKENLALELEKQKDVVCRKNEIIKTLQETLASKESNASLNQTSNDNLKEFELEMANKKIKDLECENQKLKDENADLLRNIESLKEAAKPTEERIRKLQGDLDIAKTEIEQYKLEANKGKIVLRERETELGQIIAGLREQLSNAKPVDPWITEELDNTRTQLSNTQIMLTLAEENKKAALAKVDSLSEQVLRLNKEIEELKVKNVQSDEMFALKTQMDMYKVDFEQERSAKEAMKLEKDKLLEDIQMLQTRNQQLQDELAMARSGGDFVVLPRAGQTTSTNSSQNTSSSTSNRYARDLPHIRSSYLNSSPLRRNILTRSYLRTPIRQPTMKCPKCNFGFTTMQALENHVYRCIELDDQIP
;
A
#
# COMPACT_ATOMS: atom_id res chain seq x y z
N MET A 1 30.67 31.95 -71.97
CA MET A 1 30.95 30.88 -71.00
C MET A 1 29.84 30.88 -69.97
N SER A 2 29.22 29.71 -69.81
CA SER A 2 28.24 29.20 -68.85
C SER A 2 27.35 30.15 -68.03
N THR A 3 26.08 30.05 -68.42
CA THR A 3 24.82 30.16 -67.69
C THR A 3 24.82 29.69 -66.23
N VAL A 4 24.19 30.46 -65.32
CA VAL A 4 23.29 29.97 -64.25
C VAL A 4 22.21 31.04 -63.98
N PRO A 5 20.90 30.69 -63.99
CA PRO A 5 19.81 31.62 -63.69
C PRO A 5 19.50 31.70 -62.18
N LYS A 6 19.15 32.91 -61.71
CA LYS A 6 18.65 33.17 -60.35
C LYS A 6 17.24 32.60 -60.20
N GLY A 7 17.12 31.55 -59.40
CA GLY A 7 15.85 30.93 -58.99
C GLY A 7 15.07 31.79 -58.01
N ALA A 8 13.74 31.72 -58.15
CA ALA A 8 12.73 32.46 -57.44
C ALA A 8 12.75 32.25 -55.91
N MET A 9 12.51 33.35 -55.17
CA MET A 9 12.24 33.31 -53.74
C MET A 9 10.84 32.72 -53.51
N ILE A 10 10.81 31.55 -52.86
CA ILE A 10 9.60 30.95 -52.30
C ILE A 10 9.38 31.60 -50.93
N VAL A 11 8.27 32.31 -50.79
CA VAL A 11 7.79 32.90 -49.53
C VAL A 11 7.19 31.78 -48.68
N PRO A 12 7.60 31.58 -47.42
CA PRO A 12 6.95 30.64 -46.53
C PRO A 12 5.57 31.14 -46.11
N GLU A 13 4.59 30.26 -46.29
CA GLU A 13 3.17 30.38 -45.97
C GLU A 13 2.95 30.60 -44.46
N ALA A 14 2.06 31.52 -44.11
CA ALA A 14 1.75 31.90 -42.73
C ALA A 14 1.02 30.76 -41.98
N PRO A 15 1.25 30.59 -40.67
CA PRO A 15 0.54 29.59 -39.87
C PRO A 15 -0.95 29.95 -39.70
N PRO A 16 -1.85 28.95 -39.60
CA PRO A 16 -3.28 29.16 -39.50
C PRO A 16 -3.67 29.88 -38.20
N GLN A 17 -4.58 30.84 -38.35
CA GLN A 17 -5.14 31.64 -37.27
C GLN A 17 -6.00 30.77 -36.35
N MET A 18 -5.73 30.87 -35.04
CA MET A 18 -6.55 30.30 -33.97
C MET A 18 -7.91 31.00 -33.91
N PRO A 19 -9.01 30.28 -33.62
CA PRO A 19 -10.33 30.88 -33.52
C PRO A 19 -10.43 31.83 -32.32
N SER A 20 -10.95 33.02 -32.59
CA SER A 20 -11.32 34.05 -31.63
C SER A 20 -12.43 33.55 -30.71
N LEU A 21 -12.12 33.37 -29.42
CA LEU A 21 -13.13 33.23 -28.38
C LEU A 21 -13.61 34.63 -27.99
N SER A 22 -14.76 34.99 -28.56
CA SER A 22 -15.62 36.06 -28.10
C SER A 22 -16.10 35.79 -26.68
N SER A 23 -16.09 36.86 -25.88
CA SER A 23 -16.69 36.98 -24.56
C SER A 23 -18.12 36.43 -24.49
N SER A 24 -18.41 35.70 -23.40
CA SER A 24 -19.71 35.81 -22.74
C SER A 24 -19.52 35.47 -21.27
N ASP A 25 -20.02 36.39 -20.45
CA ASP A 25 -20.14 36.35 -19.01
C ASP A 25 -20.79 35.05 -18.52
N ASP A 26 -20.32 34.53 -17.37
CA ASP A 26 -21.17 34.22 -16.22
C ASP A 26 -20.32 33.68 -15.06
N GLU A 27 -20.29 34.46 -13.98
CA GLU A 27 -19.75 34.10 -12.68
C GLU A 27 -20.58 32.96 -12.06
N SER A 28 -20.05 31.73 -12.07
CA SER A 28 -20.68 30.60 -11.37
C SER A 28 -20.04 30.39 -10.00
N PHE A 29 -20.64 31.01 -8.98
CA PHE A 29 -20.48 30.66 -7.57
C PHE A 29 -20.73 29.16 -7.36
N VAL A 30 -19.74 28.44 -6.82
CA VAL A 30 -19.95 27.07 -6.34
C VAL A 30 -20.55 27.15 -4.93
N VAL A 31 -21.88 27.10 -4.87
CA VAL A 31 -22.62 26.88 -3.62
C VAL A 31 -22.53 25.40 -3.26
N LEU A 32 -21.78 25.10 -2.20
CA LEU A 32 -21.84 23.81 -1.52
C LEU A 32 -23.19 23.68 -0.80
N GLY A 33 -23.88 22.57 -1.06
CA GLY A 33 -24.90 22.05 -0.13
C GLY A 33 -26.30 21.91 -0.71
N LYS A 34 -26.64 20.70 -1.15
CA LYS A 34 -27.95 20.08 -0.90
C LYS A 34 -27.78 18.59 -0.62
N SER A 35 -28.09 18.21 0.62
CA SER A 35 -28.33 16.83 1.04
C SER A 35 -29.35 16.17 0.12
N LEU A 36 -28.98 15.03 -0.45
CA LEU A 36 -29.96 14.07 -0.94
C LEU A 36 -30.33 13.16 0.23
N ILE A 37 -31.53 13.37 0.76
CA ILE A 37 -32.28 12.36 1.53
C ILE A 37 -32.98 11.49 0.49
N PRO A 38 -32.81 10.15 0.51
CA PRO A 38 -33.76 9.25 -0.10
C PRO A 38 -34.68 8.68 0.98
N GLU A 39 -35.95 9.12 0.98
CA GLU A 39 -37.06 8.33 1.51
C GLU A 39 -37.63 7.42 0.41
N ASP A 40 -38.19 6.29 0.87
CA ASP A 40 -39.03 5.33 0.17
C ASP A 40 -38.39 4.25 -0.72
N ALA A 41 -38.06 3.13 -0.07
CA ALA A 41 -38.31 1.79 -0.61
C ALA A 41 -38.93 0.89 0.47
N SER A 42 -40.14 0.45 0.18
CA SER A 42 -41.06 -0.31 1.04
C SER A 42 -40.66 -1.78 1.19
N ALA A 43 -40.87 -2.30 2.40
CA ALA A 43 -41.39 -3.64 2.77
C ALA A 43 -40.82 -4.93 2.13
N GLY A 44 -40.30 -5.82 3.00
CA GLY A 44 -40.19 -7.26 2.70
C GLY A 44 -39.25 -8.07 3.61
N SER A 45 -39.81 -8.59 4.71
CA SER A 45 -39.46 -9.82 5.48
C SER A 45 -38.02 -10.14 5.93
N ASP A 46 -37.86 -10.17 7.26
CA ASP A 46 -37.15 -11.13 8.13
C ASP A 46 -35.88 -11.85 7.63
N ASP A 47 -34.73 -11.59 8.27
CA ASP A 47 -34.20 -12.41 9.37
C ASP A 47 -32.77 -11.96 9.75
N HIS A 48 -32.46 -12.05 11.04
CA HIS A 48 -31.24 -11.68 11.78
C HIS A 48 -29.93 -11.44 11.00
N THR A 49 -29.35 -10.23 11.11
CA THR A 49 -27.97 -9.95 11.59
C THR A 49 -27.57 -8.47 11.42
N THR A 50 -26.61 -8.04 12.26
CA THR A 50 -25.89 -6.74 12.29
C THR A 50 -26.54 -5.57 13.02
N VAL A 51 -26.65 -5.70 14.34
CA VAL A 51 -26.45 -4.57 15.26
C VAL A 51 -24.94 -4.28 15.25
N VAL A 52 -24.50 -3.38 14.37
CA VAL A 52 -23.20 -2.70 14.52
C VAL A 52 -23.50 -1.42 15.28
N ASP A 53 -22.82 -1.24 16.40
CA ASP A 53 -23.12 -0.34 17.50
C ASP A 53 -23.53 1.09 17.07
N SER A 54 -24.83 1.39 17.21
CA SER A 54 -25.38 2.75 17.16
C SER A 54 -24.60 3.70 18.08
N ALA A 55 -24.12 3.20 19.22
CA ALA A 55 -23.36 3.97 20.19
C ALA A 55 -22.07 4.58 19.61
N VAL A 56 -21.34 3.88 18.74
CA VAL A 56 -20.09 4.39 18.15
C VAL A 56 -20.39 5.48 17.12
N VAL A 57 -21.48 5.32 16.37
CA VAL A 57 -21.94 6.32 15.39
C VAL A 57 -22.50 7.56 16.10
N ASP A 58 -23.20 7.37 17.21
CA ASP A 58 -23.77 8.45 18.01
C ASP A 58 -22.68 9.21 18.79
N GLU A 59 -21.64 8.51 19.25
CA GLU A 59 -20.47 9.12 19.89
C GLU A 59 -19.62 9.89 18.87
N ALA A 60 -19.43 9.36 17.66
CA ALA A 60 -18.79 10.08 16.57
C ALA A 60 -19.58 11.34 16.16
N ARG A 61 -20.92 11.27 16.09
CA ARG A 61 -21.77 12.45 15.85
C ARG A 61 -21.61 13.48 16.96
N ARG A 62 -21.58 13.04 18.23
CA ARG A 62 -21.43 13.94 19.38
C ARG A 62 -20.07 14.65 19.38
N TRP A 63 -19.01 13.93 19.00
CA TRP A 63 -17.67 14.51 18.87
C TRP A 63 -17.60 15.56 17.77
N ILE A 64 -18.17 15.26 16.59
CA ILE A 64 -18.21 16.21 15.46
C ILE A 64 -19.04 17.45 15.82
N SER A 65 -20.20 17.28 16.48
CA SER A 65 -21.02 18.43 16.91
C SER A 65 -20.31 19.32 17.93
N ASN A 66 -19.54 18.72 18.86
CA ASN A 66 -18.77 19.49 19.84
C ASN A 66 -17.61 20.25 19.19
N GLU A 67 -16.94 19.64 18.20
CA GLU A 67 -15.83 20.28 17.49
C GLU A 67 -16.32 21.45 16.62
N ILE A 68 -17.46 21.29 15.94
CA ILE A 68 -18.09 22.38 15.17
C ILE A 68 -18.45 23.55 16.11
N HIS A 69 -19.05 23.27 17.27
CA HIS A 69 -19.39 24.30 18.24
C HIS A 69 -18.15 24.98 18.86
N ALA A 70 -17.03 24.26 18.99
CA ALA A 70 -15.76 24.85 19.44
C ALA A 70 -15.18 25.81 18.41
N LEU A 71 -15.27 25.47 17.11
CA LEU A 71 -14.82 26.31 16.01
C LEU A 71 -15.69 27.57 15.85
N GLU A 72 -17.01 27.47 15.99
CA GLU A 72 -17.92 28.64 15.99
C GLU A 72 -17.62 29.62 17.15
N LEU A 73 -17.20 29.10 18.30
CA LEU A 73 -16.78 29.89 19.47
C LEU A 73 -15.41 30.56 19.28
N GLU A 74 -14.51 29.98 18.49
CA GLU A 74 -13.26 30.62 18.11
C GLU A 74 -13.50 31.70 17.05
N GLU A 75 -14.40 31.48 16.10
CA GLU A 75 -14.79 32.47 15.08
C GLU A 75 -15.41 33.72 15.72
N GLN A 76 -16.31 33.55 16.71
CA GLN A 76 -16.84 34.69 17.48
C GLN A 76 -15.77 35.47 18.27
N LYS A 77 -14.71 34.80 18.73
CA LYS A 77 -13.60 35.48 19.43
C LYS A 77 -12.70 36.27 18.48
N VAL A 78 -12.57 35.84 17.23
CA VAL A 78 -11.84 36.56 16.19
C VAL A 78 -12.61 37.82 15.78
N ASP A 79 -13.94 37.72 15.63
CA ASP A 79 -14.80 38.88 15.35
C ASP A 79 -14.83 39.90 16.51
N GLU A 80 -14.79 39.45 17.77
CA GLU A 80 -14.68 40.34 18.93
C GLU A 80 -13.29 40.99 19.07
N ALA A 81 -12.23 40.33 18.58
CA ALA A 81 -10.88 40.86 18.57
C ALA A 81 -10.70 41.92 17.48
N ASP A 82 -11.25 41.70 16.29
CA ASP A 82 -11.24 42.68 15.18
C ASP A 82 -12.17 43.87 15.48
N GLY A 83 -13.30 43.65 16.14
CA GLY A 83 -14.19 44.71 16.63
C GLY A 83 -13.55 45.62 17.70
N ARG A 84 -12.53 45.15 18.43
CA ARG A 84 -11.78 45.94 19.43
C ARG A 84 -10.65 46.78 18.83
N LEU A 85 -10.13 46.44 17.65
CA LEU A 85 -9.03 47.19 17.04
C LEU A 85 -9.48 48.48 16.33
N LEU A 86 -10.77 48.59 15.98
CA LEU A 86 -11.34 49.77 15.31
C LEU A 86 -11.91 50.84 16.24
N LYS A 87 -11.78 50.71 17.57
CA LYS A 87 -12.44 51.63 18.53
C LYS A 87 -11.53 52.26 19.58
N LYS A 88 -10.22 52.36 19.32
CA LYS A 88 -9.26 53.06 20.20
C LYS A 88 -8.50 54.16 19.44
N GLY A 89 -9.20 55.26 19.21
CA GLY A 89 -8.63 56.54 18.80
C GLY A 89 -9.71 57.61 18.94
N GLY A 90 -9.70 58.38 20.03
CA GLY A 90 -10.71 59.41 20.30
C GLY A 90 -10.83 59.79 21.78
N ASP A 91 -9.78 60.41 22.28
CA ASP A 91 -9.68 61.53 23.23
C ASP A 91 -10.38 61.57 24.60
N THR A 92 -9.56 62.11 25.50
CA THR A 92 -9.71 62.52 26.87
C THR A 92 -10.63 63.74 27.06
N ASP A 93 -11.36 63.68 28.18
CA ASP A 93 -11.67 64.74 29.14
C ASP A 93 -12.70 65.87 28.87
N THR A 94 -13.69 65.82 29.76
CA THR A 94 -14.31 66.92 30.54
C THR A 94 -15.45 67.78 29.98
N ALA A 95 -16.56 67.66 30.73
CA ALA A 95 -17.43 68.70 31.29
C ALA A 95 -18.59 69.28 30.46
N ASP A 96 -19.77 69.06 31.05
CA ASP A 96 -20.88 69.99 31.28
C ASP A 96 -21.47 70.82 30.13
N ASP A 97 -22.78 70.65 30.02
CA ASP A 97 -23.81 71.70 30.01
C ASP A 97 -24.81 71.64 28.85
N ALA A 98 -26.05 71.93 29.23
CA ALA A 98 -27.26 71.61 28.53
C ALA A 98 -27.58 72.53 27.33
N ARG A 99 -28.59 72.09 26.56
CA ARG A 99 -29.68 72.89 25.95
C ARG A 99 -29.65 73.07 24.43
N GLY A 100 -30.52 72.30 23.77
CA GLY A 100 -31.47 72.82 22.76
C GLY A 100 -30.96 73.06 21.33
N PRO A 101 -31.89 73.18 20.35
CA PRO A 101 -31.77 72.46 19.08
C PRO A 101 -31.65 73.35 17.82
N SER A 102 -31.54 72.66 16.68
CA SER A 102 -31.82 73.13 15.31
C SER A 102 -30.67 73.80 14.53
N LYS A 103 -30.22 73.16 13.45
CA LYS A 103 -30.49 73.58 12.06
C LYS A 103 -29.56 72.87 11.07
N GLU A 104 -30.17 72.42 9.97
CA GLU A 104 -29.52 72.11 8.71
C GLU A 104 -28.58 73.24 8.27
N LYS A 105 -27.39 72.87 7.81
CA LYS A 105 -26.66 73.60 6.77
C LYS A 105 -25.68 72.67 6.06
N LYS A 106 -26.00 72.39 4.79
CA LYS A 106 -25.03 72.31 3.70
C LYS A 106 -24.00 73.43 3.89
N ASP A 107 -22.71 73.11 3.82
CA ASP A 107 -21.76 73.84 2.99
C ASP A 107 -20.37 73.18 2.97
N SER A 108 -19.79 73.22 1.77
CA SER A 108 -18.36 73.28 1.46
C SER A 108 -17.44 72.15 1.92
N LEU A 109 -17.44 71.07 1.12
CA LEU A 109 -16.17 70.52 0.60
C LEU A 109 -15.53 71.62 -0.26
N ASP A 110 -14.54 72.33 0.29
CA ASP A 110 -13.42 72.97 -0.43
C ASP A 110 -12.64 73.85 0.55
N THR A 111 -11.89 73.19 1.44
CA THR A 111 -10.75 73.84 2.10
C THR A 111 -9.52 73.05 1.67
N PRO A 112 -8.71 73.52 0.72
CA PRO A 112 -7.42 72.90 0.47
C PRO A 112 -6.61 73.06 1.76
N ILE A 113 -6.31 71.94 2.41
CA ILE A 113 -5.36 71.89 3.51
C ILE A 113 -4.06 72.46 2.95
N SER A 114 -3.76 73.71 3.31
CA SER A 114 -2.54 74.39 2.91
C SER A 114 -1.36 73.67 3.56
N ILE A 115 -0.74 72.77 2.79
CA ILE A 115 0.54 72.10 3.08
C ILE A 115 1.67 73.13 3.36
N ALA A 116 1.45 74.39 2.99
CA ALA A 116 2.34 75.51 3.26
C ALA A 116 2.48 75.87 4.76
N SER A 117 1.59 75.44 5.65
CA SER A 117 1.63 75.86 7.06
C SER A 117 2.45 74.94 7.98
N ILE A 118 2.95 73.81 7.48
CA ILE A 118 3.82 72.86 8.24
C ILE A 118 5.29 72.94 7.75
N THR A 119 5.55 73.64 6.64
CA THR A 119 6.89 73.76 6.03
C THR A 119 7.73 74.91 6.57
N SER A 120 7.22 75.71 7.51
CA SER A 120 7.86 76.98 7.89
C SER A 120 8.94 76.91 8.97
N ASN A 121 9.46 75.74 9.36
CA ASN A 121 10.54 75.62 10.36
C ASN A 121 11.60 74.53 10.09
N LEU A 122 11.58 73.86 8.94
CA LEU A 122 12.62 72.87 8.59
C LEU A 122 13.61 73.49 7.60
N SER A 123 14.89 73.45 7.96
CA SER A 123 15.98 73.78 7.05
C SER A 123 15.97 72.83 5.84
N SER A 124 16.51 73.30 4.72
CA SER A 124 16.62 72.48 3.50
C SER A 124 17.35 71.15 3.75
N GLU A 125 18.29 71.13 4.69
CA GLU A 125 19.05 69.95 5.08
C GLU A 125 18.19 68.94 5.89
N GLU A 126 17.34 69.44 6.78
CA GLU A 126 16.38 68.60 7.52
C GLU A 126 15.32 68.00 6.60
N VAL A 127 14.85 68.75 5.61
CA VAL A 127 13.94 68.23 4.57
C VAL A 127 14.63 67.13 3.76
N GLN A 128 15.88 67.35 3.32
CA GLN A 128 16.64 66.34 2.57
C GLN A 128 16.88 65.07 3.39
N THR A 129 17.19 65.22 4.68
CA THR A 129 17.37 64.08 5.60
C THR A 129 16.07 63.31 5.79
N LYS A 130 14.93 64.00 5.96
CA LYS A 130 13.62 63.35 6.07
C LYS A 130 13.21 62.63 4.80
N VAL A 131 13.48 63.21 3.63
CA VAL A 131 13.24 62.53 2.35
C VAL A 131 14.11 61.28 2.22
N ALA A 132 15.38 61.35 2.57
CA ALA A 132 16.26 60.18 2.56
C ALA A 132 15.77 59.07 3.51
N GLN A 133 15.36 59.44 4.73
CA GLN A 133 14.78 58.50 5.69
C GLN A 133 13.51 57.83 5.14
N ILE A 134 12.60 58.60 4.54
CA ILE A 134 11.37 58.07 3.93
C ILE A 134 11.71 57.12 2.76
N ILE A 135 12.73 57.41 1.95
CA ILE A 135 13.17 56.53 0.86
C ILE A 135 13.70 55.21 1.44
N GLU A 136 14.53 55.27 2.48
CA GLU A 136 15.08 54.08 3.14
C GLU A 136 13.98 53.22 3.77
N GLU A 137 13.03 53.85 4.48
CA GLU A 137 11.86 53.18 5.05
C GLU A 137 11.00 52.52 3.95
N ASN A 138 10.77 53.21 2.82
CA ASN A 138 10.07 52.63 1.67
C ASN A 138 10.81 51.43 1.07
N MET A 139 12.15 51.48 1.00
CA MET A 139 12.93 50.34 0.54
C MET A 139 12.81 49.14 1.48
N LYS A 140 12.92 49.35 2.80
CA LYS A 140 12.74 48.28 3.81
C LYS A 140 11.34 47.69 3.76
N LEU A 141 10.31 48.52 3.59
CA LEU A 141 8.93 48.06 3.42
C LEU A 141 8.77 47.22 2.16
N LYS A 142 9.35 47.65 1.03
CA LYS A 142 9.33 46.91 -0.23
C LYS A 142 10.00 45.54 -0.09
N ASP A 143 11.16 45.47 0.56
CA ASP A 143 11.88 44.22 0.80
C ASP A 143 11.11 43.29 1.73
N THR A 144 10.49 43.84 2.78
CA THR A 144 9.63 43.08 3.70
C THR A 144 8.42 42.49 2.97
N ILE A 145 7.78 43.26 2.07
CA ILE A 145 6.67 42.78 1.25
C ILE A 145 7.13 41.68 0.28
N LEU A 146 8.30 41.84 -0.35
CA LEU A 146 8.87 40.81 -1.23
C LEU A 146 9.16 39.51 -0.47
N GLN A 147 9.76 39.60 0.73
CA GLN A 147 10.01 38.44 1.58
C GLN A 147 8.70 37.78 2.03
N ASN A 148 7.69 38.59 2.37
CA ASN A 148 6.35 38.08 2.72
C ASN A 148 5.72 37.33 1.54
N ASN A 149 5.76 37.89 0.33
CA ASN A 149 5.26 37.24 -0.88
C ASN A 149 5.96 35.90 -1.18
N ILE A 150 7.28 35.82 -0.98
CA ILE A 150 8.03 34.55 -1.13
C ILE A 150 7.58 33.54 -0.07
N SER A 151 7.42 33.97 1.19
CA SER A 151 6.94 33.13 2.28
C SER A 151 5.52 32.61 2.02
N LEU A 152 4.60 33.48 1.57
CA LEU A 152 3.24 33.12 1.21
C LEU A 152 3.20 32.14 0.05
N LYS A 153 4.02 32.34 -0.99
CA LYS A 153 4.14 31.38 -2.09
C LYS A 153 4.62 30.01 -1.60
N SER A 154 5.63 29.96 -0.75
CA SER A 154 6.11 28.71 -0.15
C SER A 154 5.08 28.04 0.76
N GLN A 155 4.24 28.82 1.46
CA GLN A 155 3.11 28.28 2.23
C GLN A 155 2.03 27.71 1.31
N TYR A 156 1.69 28.42 0.24
CA TYR A 156 0.75 27.96 -0.77
C TYR A 156 1.20 26.63 -1.39
N ASP A 157 2.47 26.53 -1.81
CA ASP A 157 3.03 25.31 -2.39
C ASP A 157 2.94 24.12 -1.41
N ARG A 158 3.16 24.36 -0.11
CA ARG A 158 2.99 23.34 0.94
C ARG A 158 1.54 22.90 1.10
N ILE A 159 0.58 23.82 1.03
CA ILE A 159 -0.85 23.50 1.11
C ILE A 159 -1.29 22.68 -0.11
N VAL A 160 -0.82 23.04 -1.31
CA VAL A 160 -1.11 22.28 -2.54
C VAL A 160 -0.55 20.87 -2.44
N ALA A 161 0.71 20.70 -2.02
CA ALA A 161 1.30 19.37 -1.82
C ALA A 161 0.51 18.54 -0.79
N TRP A 162 0.12 19.14 0.33
CA TRP A 162 -0.71 18.48 1.34
C TRP A 162 -2.09 18.08 0.79
N GLN A 163 -2.73 18.93 -0.02
CA GLN A 163 -4.00 18.63 -0.67
C GLN A 163 -3.88 17.42 -1.62
N GLU A 164 -2.79 17.34 -2.40
CA GLU A 164 -2.50 16.20 -3.26
C GLU A 164 -2.30 14.90 -2.46
N GLU A 165 -1.58 14.97 -1.34
CA GLU A 165 -1.38 13.82 -0.44
C GLU A 165 -2.69 13.32 0.16
N VAL A 166 -3.55 14.23 0.65
CA VAL A 166 -4.87 13.90 1.18
C VAL A 166 -5.74 13.25 0.10
N GLN A 167 -5.73 13.79 -1.12
CA GLN A 167 -6.47 13.22 -2.24
C GLN A 167 -5.97 11.82 -2.61
N LYS A 168 -4.65 11.60 -2.58
CA LYS A 168 -4.04 10.29 -2.82
C LYS A 168 -4.43 9.27 -1.75
N VAL A 169 -4.42 9.66 -0.48
CA VAL A 169 -4.86 8.81 0.63
C VAL A 169 -6.34 8.46 0.50
N TYR A 170 -7.20 9.44 0.19
CA TYR A 170 -8.62 9.20 -0.06
C TYR A 170 -8.86 8.20 -1.20
N GLN A 171 -8.16 8.36 -2.32
CA GLN A 171 -8.26 7.43 -3.45
C GLN A 171 -7.80 6.02 -3.06
N ALA A 172 -6.70 5.89 -2.30
CA ALA A 172 -6.24 4.59 -1.81
C ALA A 172 -7.25 3.92 -0.85
N HIS A 173 -7.91 4.68 0.03
CA HIS A 173 -8.98 4.14 0.86
C HIS A 173 -10.20 3.72 0.05
N LYS A 174 -10.58 4.52 -0.94
CA LYS A 174 -11.66 4.19 -1.89
C LYS A 174 -11.37 2.88 -2.63
N ASP A 175 -10.15 2.70 -3.12
CA ASP A 175 -9.72 1.47 -3.81
C ASP A 175 -9.76 0.26 -2.87
N LYS A 176 -9.25 0.39 -1.64
CA LYS A 176 -9.34 -0.67 -0.61
C LYS A 176 -10.79 -1.05 -0.28
N ILE A 177 -11.71 -0.08 -0.25
CA ILE A 177 -13.14 -0.34 -0.05
C ILE A 177 -13.72 -1.11 -1.23
N TYR A 178 -13.34 -0.79 -2.47
CA TYR A 178 -13.77 -1.55 -3.65
C TYR A 178 -13.22 -2.98 -3.63
N GLU A 179 -11.95 -3.17 -3.27
CA GLU A 179 -11.34 -4.50 -3.11
C GLU A 179 -12.04 -5.32 -2.01
N ALA A 180 -12.32 -4.71 -0.86
CA ALA A 180 -13.05 -5.35 0.23
C ALA A 180 -14.47 -5.77 -0.20
N LYS A 181 -15.19 -4.90 -0.92
CA LYS A 181 -16.51 -5.22 -1.50
C LYS A 181 -16.42 -6.40 -2.48
N ALA A 182 -15.43 -6.41 -3.36
CA ALA A 182 -15.23 -7.52 -4.30
C ALA A 182 -14.91 -8.84 -3.58
N CYS A 183 -14.12 -8.80 -2.51
CA CYS A 183 -13.82 -9.96 -1.67
C CYS A 183 -15.09 -10.50 -0.98
N ILE A 184 -15.92 -9.61 -0.42
CA ILE A 184 -17.20 -9.98 0.20
C ILE A 184 -18.13 -10.64 -0.83
N GLU A 185 -18.26 -10.09 -2.03
CA GLU A 185 -19.08 -10.69 -3.09
C GLU A 185 -18.57 -12.06 -3.52
N LYS A 186 -17.24 -12.25 -3.61
CA LYS A 186 -16.65 -13.56 -3.86
C LYS A 186 -16.99 -14.56 -2.76
N LEU A 187 -16.84 -14.17 -1.50
CA LEU A 187 -17.18 -15.03 -0.35
C LEU A 187 -18.68 -15.36 -0.28
N LYS A 188 -19.57 -14.44 -0.65
CA LYS A 188 -21.00 -14.71 -0.77
C LYS A 188 -21.28 -15.77 -1.84
N LYS A 189 -20.67 -15.64 -3.01
CA LYS A 189 -20.80 -16.62 -4.10
C LYS A 189 -20.24 -17.99 -3.70
N ASP A 190 -19.10 -18.02 -3.01
CA ASP A 190 -18.52 -19.27 -2.51
C ASP A 190 -19.41 -19.91 -1.44
N LYS A 191 -20.02 -19.11 -0.55
CA LYS A 191 -21.01 -19.58 0.43
C LYS A 191 -22.25 -20.18 -0.26
N GLU A 192 -22.77 -19.53 -1.29
CA GLU A 192 -23.90 -20.05 -2.09
C GLU A 192 -23.54 -21.37 -2.77
N ASN A 193 -22.36 -21.45 -3.40
CA ASN A 193 -21.87 -22.67 -4.04
C ASN A 193 -21.71 -23.82 -3.02
N LEU A 194 -21.16 -23.54 -1.85
CA LEU A 194 -21.01 -24.52 -0.77
C LEU A 194 -22.37 -24.98 -0.24
N ALA A 195 -23.35 -24.08 -0.12
CA ALA A 195 -24.70 -24.43 0.27
C ALA A 195 -25.37 -25.36 -0.76
N LEU A 196 -25.24 -25.06 -2.06
CA LEU A 196 -25.73 -25.93 -3.13
C LEU A 196 -25.06 -27.31 -3.10
N GLU A 197 -23.74 -27.36 -2.88
CA GLU A 197 -23.01 -28.63 -2.82
C GLU A 197 -23.40 -29.45 -1.58
N LEU A 198 -23.62 -28.80 -0.44
CA LEU A 198 -24.09 -29.45 0.77
C LEU A 198 -25.51 -30.02 0.59
N GLU A 199 -26.38 -29.34 -0.15
CA GLU A 199 -27.71 -29.85 -0.47
C GLU A 199 -27.66 -31.07 -1.39
N LYS A 200 -26.81 -31.06 -2.43
CA LYS A 200 -26.56 -32.26 -3.25
C LYS A 200 -26.05 -33.43 -2.42
N GLN A 201 -25.17 -33.18 -1.45
CA GLN A 201 -24.68 -34.24 -0.57
C GLN A 201 -25.79 -34.80 0.31
N LYS A 202 -26.70 -33.97 0.84
CA LYS A 202 -27.88 -34.45 1.57
C LYS A 202 -28.76 -35.34 0.69
N ASP A 203 -29.02 -34.96 -0.56
CA ASP A 203 -29.79 -35.78 -1.50
C ASP A 203 -29.15 -37.16 -1.71
N VAL A 204 -27.82 -37.21 -1.86
CA VAL A 204 -27.08 -38.47 -1.97
C VAL A 204 -27.21 -39.30 -0.70
N VAL A 205 -27.14 -38.67 0.48
CA VAL A 205 -27.32 -39.36 1.77
C VAL A 205 -28.76 -39.88 1.93
N CYS A 206 -29.78 -39.11 1.56
CA CYS A 206 -31.18 -39.54 1.58
C CYS A 206 -31.39 -40.77 0.69
N ARG A 207 -30.90 -40.75 -0.55
CA ARG A 207 -30.96 -41.92 -1.45
C ARG A 207 -30.25 -43.14 -0.86
N LYS A 208 -29.07 -42.95 -0.27
CA LYS A 208 -28.35 -44.04 0.42
C LYS A 208 -29.16 -44.60 1.60
N ASN A 209 -29.81 -43.74 2.38
CA ASN A 209 -30.66 -44.16 3.50
C ASN A 209 -31.92 -44.90 3.05
N GLU A 210 -32.55 -44.50 1.94
CA GLU A 210 -33.66 -45.23 1.33
C GLU A 210 -33.23 -46.63 0.85
N ILE A 211 -32.06 -46.72 0.23
CA ILE A 211 -31.48 -48.02 -0.15
C ILE A 211 -31.20 -48.88 1.09
N ILE A 212 -30.64 -48.29 2.16
CA ILE A 212 -30.41 -49.02 3.42
C ILE A 212 -31.73 -49.52 4.02
N LYS A 213 -32.76 -48.68 4.03
CA LYS A 213 -34.08 -49.02 4.57
C LYS A 213 -34.73 -50.17 3.80
N THR A 214 -34.72 -50.10 2.46
CA THR A 214 -35.26 -51.19 1.61
C THR A 214 -34.47 -52.49 1.80
N LEU A 215 -33.14 -52.42 1.95
CA LEU A 215 -32.31 -53.58 2.28
C LEU A 215 -32.65 -54.16 3.67
N GLN A 216 -32.89 -53.31 4.67
CA GLN A 216 -33.30 -53.73 6.01
C GLN A 216 -34.69 -54.38 6.02
N GLU A 217 -35.67 -53.84 5.28
CA GLU A 217 -37.00 -54.43 5.12
C GLU A 217 -36.93 -55.78 4.39
N THR A 218 -36.05 -55.91 3.40
CA THR A 218 -35.79 -57.18 2.68
C THR A 218 -35.14 -58.21 3.60
N LEU A 219 -34.24 -57.80 4.49
CA LEU A 219 -33.64 -58.68 5.48
C LEU A 219 -34.66 -59.12 6.55
N ALA A 220 -35.47 -58.21 7.06
CA ALA A 220 -36.52 -58.52 8.04
C ALA A 220 -37.61 -59.45 7.47
N SER A 221 -37.97 -59.29 6.19
CA SER A 221 -38.90 -60.19 5.49
C SER A 221 -38.28 -61.55 5.14
N LYS A 222 -36.96 -61.63 4.96
CA LYS A 222 -36.22 -62.90 4.88
C LYS A 222 -36.10 -63.59 6.25
N GLU A 223 -35.94 -62.85 7.34
CA GLU A 223 -35.92 -63.40 8.71
C GLU A 223 -37.31 -63.92 9.15
N SER A 224 -38.40 -63.22 8.79
CA SER A 224 -39.77 -63.68 9.08
C SER A 224 -40.21 -64.89 8.24
N ASN A 225 -39.50 -65.23 7.16
CA ASN A 225 -39.74 -66.41 6.34
C ASN A 225 -38.74 -67.56 6.62
N ALA A 226 -37.90 -67.43 7.64
CA ALA A 226 -36.93 -68.46 8.05
C ALA A 226 -37.50 -69.38 9.16
N SER A 227 -38.67 -69.97 8.90
CA SER A 227 -39.12 -71.19 9.56
C SER A 227 -39.63 -72.11 8.46
N LEU A 228 -39.01 -73.28 8.32
CA LEU A 228 -39.11 -74.24 7.21
C LEU A 228 -38.33 -73.87 5.93
N ASN A 229 -37.05 -74.24 5.90
CA ASN A 229 -36.60 -75.39 5.09
C ASN A 229 -35.08 -75.49 5.13
N GLN A 230 -34.62 -76.58 5.74
CA GLN A 230 -33.24 -77.01 5.74
C GLN A 230 -33.14 -78.12 4.71
N THR A 231 -32.43 -77.84 3.62
CA THR A 231 -31.50 -78.73 2.89
C THR A 231 -31.15 -78.06 1.55
N SER A 232 -29.84 -77.90 1.29
CA SER A 232 -29.25 -77.20 0.14
C SER A 232 -29.16 -75.67 0.22
N ASN A 233 -28.50 -75.12 1.26
CA ASN A 233 -28.39 -73.66 1.45
C ASN A 233 -27.02 -73.16 1.96
N ASP A 234 -26.00 -74.02 2.03
CA ASP A 234 -24.68 -73.63 2.55
C ASP A 234 -23.89 -72.77 1.53
N ASN A 235 -24.01 -73.06 0.23
CA ASN A 235 -23.36 -72.26 -0.82
C ASN A 235 -23.90 -70.83 -0.94
N LEU A 236 -25.18 -70.60 -0.62
CA LEU A 236 -25.80 -69.28 -0.71
C LEU A 236 -25.40 -68.41 0.49
N LYS A 237 -25.36 -69.00 1.69
CA LYS A 237 -24.85 -68.32 2.89
C LYS A 237 -23.36 -68.01 2.75
N GLU A 238 -22.58 -68.91 2.17
CA GLU A 238 -21.16 -68.68 1.89
C GLU A 238 -20.97 -67.50 0.92
N PHE A 239 -21.79 -67.39 -0.13
CA PHE A 239 -21.76 -66.26 -1.04
C PHE A 239 -22.20 -64.92 -0.40
N GLU A 240 -23.25 -64.92 0.43
CA GLU A 240 -23.67 -63.73 1.18
C GLU A 240 -22.60 -63.28 2.18
N LEU A 241 -21.95 -64.24 2.85
CA LEU A 241 -20.84 -64.00 3.78
C LEU A 241 -19.61 -63.48 3.01
N GLU A 242 -19.35 -63.99 1.81
CA GLU A 242 -18.29 -63.50 0.93
C GLU A 242 -18.55 -62.08 0.40
N MET A 243 -19.80 -61.73 0.05
CA MET A 243 -20.16 -60.36 -0.31
C MET A 243 -20.06 -59.39 0.87
N ALA A 244 -20.49 -59.81 2.07
CA ALA A 244 -20.34 -59.01 3.28
C ALA A 244 -18.85 -58.78 3.61
N ASN A 245 -18.03 -59.83 3.52
CA ASN A 245 -16.57 -59.73 3.70
C ASN A 245 -15.94 -58.81 2.67
N LYS A 246 -16.37 -58.87 1.41
CA LYS A 246 -15.91 -57.95 0.36
C LYS A 246 -16.29 -56.51 0.70
N LYS A 247 -17.52 -56.27 1.18
CA LYS A 247 -17.96 -54.93 1.56
C LYS A 247 -17.21 -54.37 2.78
N ILE A 248 -16.93 -55.22 3.77
CA ILE A 248 -16.09 -54.87 4.92
C ILE A 248 -14.70 -54.47 4.42
N LYS A 249 -14.10 -55.27 3.53
CA LYS A 249 -12.77 -54.99 2.97
C LYS A 249 -12.73 -53.70 2.16
N ASP A 250 -13.79 -53.39 1.41
CA ASP A 250 -13.92 -52.12 0.69
C ASP A 250 -14.01 -50.93 1.66
N LEU A 251 -14.81 -51.05 2.73
CA LEU A 251 -14.95 -50.02 3.77
C LEU A 251 -13.67 -49.84 4.60
N GLU A 252 -12.92 -50.90 4.83
CA GLU A 252 -11.58 -50.85 5.46
C GLU A 252 -10.59 -50.11 4.54
N CYS A 253 -10.63 -50.39 3.24
CA CYS A 253 -9.82 -49.68 2.25
C CYS A 253 -10.17 -48.18 2.19
N GLU A 254 -11.46 -47.84 2.23
CA GLU A 254 -11.93 -46.45 2.25
C GLU A 254 -11.54 -45.73 3.55
N ASN A 255 -11.70 -46.37 4.71
CA ASN A 255 -11.21 -45.81 5.98
C ASN A 255 -9.71 -45.60 5.98
N GLN A 256 -8.94 -46.52 5.40
CA GLN A 256 -7.49 -46.36 5.31
C GLN A 256 -7.12 -45.17 4.41
N LYS A 257 -7.80 -44.98 3.27
CA LYS A 257 -7.61 -43.79 2.42
C LYS A 257 -7.92 -42.49 3.17
N LEU A 258 -9.06 -42.41 3.86
CA LEU A 258 -9.42 -41.24 4.66
C LEU A 258 -8.41 -40.96 5.79
N LYS A 259 -7.84 -42.02 6.37
CA LYS A 259 -6.80 -41.90 7.39
C LYS A 259 -5.49 -41.35 6.83
N ASP A 260 -5.11 -41.79 5.63
CA ASP A 260 -3.93 -41.29 4.92
C ASP A 260 -4.15 -39.82 4.49
N GLU A 261 -5.34 -39.47 3.98
CA GLU A 261 -5.72 -38.09 3.65
C GLU A 261 -5.68 -37.17 4.88
N ASN A 262 -6.18 -37.62 6.03
CA ASN A 262 -6.08 -36.86 7.28
C ASN A 262 -4.63 -36.66 7.73
N ALA A 263 -3.77 -37.67 7.54
CA ALA A 263 -2.35 -37.56 7.85
C ALA A 263 -1.66 -36.53 6.93
N ASP A 264 -2.06 -36.45 5.65
CA ASP A 264 -1.58 -35.45 4.70
C ASP A 264 -2.06 -34.04 5.06
N LEU A 265 -3.32 -33.88 5.43
CA LEU A 265 -3.86 -32.60 5.89
C LEU A 265 -3.15 -32.11 7.15
N LEU A 266 -2.86 -32.98 8.12
CA LEU A 266 -2.09 -32.62 9.31
C LEU A 266 -0.67 -32.17 8.97
N ARG A 267 -0.01 -32.83 8.01
CA ARG A 267 1.31 -32.40 7.51
C ARG A 267 1.24 -31.03 6.82
N ASN A 268 0.20 -30.78 6.04
CA ASN A 268 -0.01 -29.49 5.39
C ASN A 268 -0.27 -28.37 6.40
N ILE A 269 -1.08 -28.62 7.43
CA ILE A 269 -1.32 -27.66 8.52
C ILE A 269 0.00 -27.32 9.23
N GLU A 270 0.84 -28.32 9.52
CA GLU A 270 2.13 -28.07 10.17
C GLU A 270 3.08 -27.28 9.25
N SER A 271 3.14 -27.61 7.96
CA SER A 271 3.92 -26.84 6.99
C SER A 271 3.45 -25.39 6.88
N LEU A 272 2.14 -25.14 6.94
CA LEU A 272 1.58 -23.78 6.92
C LEU A 272 1.91 -23.01 8.21
N LYS A 273 1.90 -23.69 9.37
CA LYS A 273 2.34 -23.08 10.64
C LYS A 273 3.82 -22.69 10.59
N GLU A 274 4.68 -23.56 10.09
CA GLU A 274 6.11 -23.23 9.92
C GLU A 274 6.32 -22.08 8.94
N ALA A 275 5.54 -22.02 7.85
CA ALA A 275 5.57 -20.90 6.92
C ALA A 275 5.05 -19.58 7.53
N ALA A 276 4.19 -19.62 8.54
CA ALA A 276 3.65 -18.45 9.24
C ALA A 276 4.61 -17.87 10.30
N LYS A 277 5.51 -18.68 10.88
CA LYS A 277 6.51 -18.21 11.87
C LYS A 277 7.36 -17.01 11.42
N PRO A 278 7.95 -16.97 10.20
CA PRO A 278 8.76 -15.82 9.78
C PRO A 278 7.93 -14.54 9.66
N THR A 279 6.65 -14.64 9.27
CA THR A 279 5.75 -13.49 9.25
C THR A 279 5.40 -12.99 10.64
N GLU A 280 5.15 -13.89 11.60
CA GLU A 280 4.91 -13.53 13.00
C GLU A 280 6.13 -12.84 13.63
N GLU A 281 7.34 -13.36 13.36
CA GLU A 281 8.58 -12.75 13.84
C GLU A 281 8.81 -11.37 13.21
N ARG A 282 8.46 -11.18 11.92
CA ARG A 282 8.51 -9.86 11.30
C ARG A 282 7.55 -8.86 11.94
N ILE A 283 6.33 -9.30 12.26
CA ILE A 283 5.35 -8.46 12.98
C ILE A 283 5.89 -8.06 14.35
N ARG A 284 6.48 -9.01 15.09
CA ARG A 284 7.08 -8.73 16.41
C ARG A 284 8.22 -7.71 16.33
N LYS A 285 9.09 -7.81 15.32
CA LYS A 285 10.17 -6.82 15.10
C LYS A 285 9.62 -5.43 14.81
N LEU A 286 8.66 -5.32 13.88
CA LEU A 286 8.02 -4.03 13.56
C LEU A 286 7.30 -3.42 14.75
N GLN A 287 6.71 -4.23 15.63
CA GLN A 287 6.13 -3.75 16.88
C GLN A 287 7.20 -3.18 17.83
N GLY A 288 8.35 -3.85 17.94
CA GLY A 288 9.49 -3.34 18.72
C GLY A 288 10.04 -2.01 18.17
N ASP A 289 10.23 -1.92 16.85
CA ASP A 289 10.69 -0.69 16.20
C ASP A 289 9.69 0.47 16.38
N LEU A 290 8.39 0.17 16.30
CA LEU A 290 7.33 1.15 16.53
C LEU A 290 7.35 1.68 17.97
N ASP A 291 7.59 0.82 18.96
CA ASP A 291 7.64 1.25 20.36
C ASP A 291 8.90 2.06 20.66
N ILE A 292 10.04 1.72 20.06
CA ILE A 292 11.26 2.55 20.11
C ILE A 292 10.98 3.93 19.50
N ALA A 293 10.41 4.00 18.30
CA ALA A 293 10.08 5.27 17.65
C ALA A 293 9.11 6.13 18.47
N LYS A 294 8.11 5.52 19.13
CA LYS A 294 7.22 6.24 20.07
C LYS A 294 8.00 6.85 21.24
N THR A 295 8.94 6.11 21.82
CA THR A 295 9.75 6.63 22.93
C THR A 295 10.66 7.78 22.50
N GLU A 296 11.24 7.71 21.29
CA GLU A 296 12.05 8.79 20.72
C GLU A 296 11.21 10.05 20.46
N ILE A 297 9.99 9.90 19.92
CA ILE A 297 9.06 11.02 19.71
C ILE A 297 8.72 11.71 21.04
N GLU A 298 8.44 10.96 22.10
CA GLU A 298 8.16 11.53 23.42
C GLU A 298 9.39 12.24 24.02
N GLN A 299 10.60 11.70 23.80
CA GLN A 299 11.83 12.37 24.18
C GLN A 299 12.01 13.71 23.44
N TYR A 300 11.83 13.72 22.11
CA TYR A 300 11.93 14.95 21.32
C TYR A 300 10.87 15.99 21.71
N LYS A 301 9.64 15.57 22.05
CA LYS A 301 8.60 16.47 22.58
C LYS A 301 9.03 17.11 23.91
N LEU A 302 9.61 16.32 24.81
CA LEU A 302 10.10 16.84 26.09
C LEU A 302 11.23 17.85 25.89
N GLU A 303 12.16 17.57 24.98
CA GLU A 303 13.29 18.45 24.67
C GLU A 303 12.84 19.76 23.98
N ALA A 304 11.87 19.68 23.07
CA ALA A 304 11.23 20.84 22.47
C ALA A 304 10.51 21.71 23.52
N ASN A 305 9.83 21.09 24.49
CA ASN A 305 9.18 21.82 25.59
C ASN A 305 10.21 22.52 26.51
N LYS A 306 11.35 21.88 26.79
CA LYS A 306 12.46 22.53 27.51
C LYS A 306 12.98 23.74 26.73
N GLY A 307 13.20 23.60 25.41
CA GLY A 307 13.59 24.72 24.55
C GLY A 307 12.60 25.90 24.59
N LYS A 308 11.29 25.62 24.56
CA LYS A 308 10.24 26.65 24.69
C LYS A 308 10.23 27.37 26.04
N ILE A 309 10.65 26.72 27.12
CA ILE A 309 10.76 27.36 28.45
C ILE A 309 11.93 28.34 28.43
N VAL A 310 13.10 27.90 27.95
CA VAL A 310 14.31 28.75 27.86
C VAL A 310 14.08 29.97 26.98
N LEU A 311 13.38 29.81 25.85
CA LEU A 311 13.04 30.95 24.99
C LEU A 311 12.15 31.98 25.70
N ARG A 312 11.12 31.52 26.42
CA ARG A 312 10.25 32.41 27.22
C ARG A 312 11.03 33.15 28.31
N GLU A 313 11.93 32.46 29.01
CA GLU A 313 12.81 33.10 30.00
C GLU A 313 13.67 34.19 29.35
N ARG A 314 14.29 33.90 28.20
CA ARG A 314 15.10 34.88 27.49
C ARG A 314 14.31 36.08 26.97
N GLU A 315 13.08 35.85 26.50
CA GLU A 315 12.15 36.93 26.12
C GLU A 315 11.84 37.83 27.31
N THR A 316 11.62 37.26 28.51
CA THR A 316 11.39 38.06 29.71
C THR A 316 12.62 38.87 30.13
N GLU A 317 13.82 38.30 30.04
CA GLU A 317 15.08 39.01 30.33
C GLU A 317 15.29 40.19 29.36
N LEU A 318 15.11 39.96 28.06
CA LEU A 318 15.21 41.02 27.06
C LEU A 318 14.16 42.10 27.28
N GLY A 319 12.93 41.73 27.64
CA GLY A 319 11.87 42.66 28.02
C GLY A 319 12.28 43.57 29.19
N GLN A 320 12.92 43.01 30.22
CA GLN A 320 13.43 43.77 31.36
C GLN A 320 14.57 44.71 30.97
N ILE A 321 15.52 44.26 30.14
CA ILE A 321 16.62 45.10 29.64
C ILE A 321 16.07 46.28 28.83
N ILE A 322 15.12 46.04 27.92
CA ILE A 322 14.50 47.08 27.11
C ILE A 322 13.76 48.09 28.00
N ALA A 323 13.04 47.62 29.02
CA ALA A 323 12.39 48.50 29.98
C ALA A 323 13.40 49.39 30.74
N GLY A 324 14.50 48.80 31.22
CA GLY A 324 15.56 49.53 31.93
C GLY A 324 16.26 50.56 31.03
N LEU A 325 16.55 50.22 29.78
CA LEU A 325 17.15 51.18 28.83
C LEU A 325 16.19 52.33 28.49
N ARG A 326 14.89 52.06 28.36
CA ARG A 326 13.87 53.11 28.16
C ARG A 326 13.79 54.07 29.34
N GLU A 327 13.87 53.54 30.56
CA GLU A 327 13.89 54.35 31.78
C GLU A 327 15.16 55.21 31.89
N GLN A 328 16.33 54.63 31.57
CA GLN A 328 17.60 55.37 31.53
C GLN A 328 17.56 56.51 30.49
N LEU A 329 17.01 56.24 29.30
CA LEU A 329 16.88 57.25 28.24
C LEU A 329 15.88 58.35 28.64
N SER A 330 14.80 57.99 29.35
CA SER A 330 13.82 58.95 29.88
C SER A 330 14.40 59.87 30.96
N ASN A 331 15.43 59.41 31.68
CA ASN A 331 16.05 60.16 32.79
C ASN A 331 17.22 61.06 32.34
N ALA A 332 17.69 60.93 31.09
CA ALA A 332 18.74 61.78 30.55
C ALA A 332 18.16 63.10 29.99
N LYS A 333 18.35 64.22 30.72
CA LYS A 333 18.14 65.60 30.23
C LYS A 333 19.44 66.16 29.56
N PRO A 334 19.37 67.23 28.75
CA PRO A 334 20.16 67.34 27.53
C PRO A 334 21.60 67.84 27.71
N VAL A 335 22.51 67.05 27.14
CA VAL A 335 23.65 67.36 26.27
C VAL A 335 24.65 68.45 26.68
N ASP A 336 25.84 67.98 27.08
CA ASP A 336 27.10 68.73 27.18
C ASP A 336 27.83 68.80 25.81
N PRO A 337 28.60 69.88 25.51
CA PRO A 337 29.28 70.12 24.22
C PRO A 337 30.40 69.14 23.82
N TRP A 338 30.77 68.17 24.66
CA TRP A 338 31.70 67.09 24.30
C TRP A 338 31.01 66.00 23.46
N ILE A 339 29.69 65.83 23.65
CA ILE A 339 28.89 64.85 22.91
C ILE A 339 28.81 65.24 21.44
N THR A 340 28.83 66.53 21.09
CA THR A 340 28.75 66.97 19.69
C THR A 340 29.95 66.56 18.84
N GLU A 341 31.17 66.53 19.41
CA GLU A 341 32.37 66.10 18.68
C GLU A 341 32.42 64.57 18.50
N GLU A 342 32.00 63.83 19.52
CA GLU A 342 31.86 62.37 19.44
C GLU A 342 30.68 61.97 18.53
N LEU A 343 29.63 62.78 18.47
CA LEU A 343 28.50 62.63 17.56
C LEU A 343 28.92 62.89 16.11
N ASP A 344 29.79 63.87 15.85
CA ASP A 344 30.36 64.10 14.52
C ASP A 344 31.32 62.97 14.09
N ASN A 345 32.13 62.44 15.03
CA ASN A 345 32.99 61.30 14.75
C ASN A 345 32.19 60.01 14.50
N THR A 346 31.16 59.74 15.30
CA THR A 346 30.26 58.59 15.09
C THR A 346 29.40 58.77 13.83
N ARG A 347 28.99 59.99 13.48
CA ARG A 347 28.32 60.29 12.22
C ARG A 347 29.22 60.05 11.01
N THR A 348 30.51 60.37 11.14
CA THR A 348 31.52 60.08 10.11
C THR A 348 31.74 58.57 9.97
N GLN A 349 31.87 57.85 11.09
CA GLN A 349 31.96 56.39 11.08
C GLN A 349 30.71 55.73 10.50
N LEU A 350 29.52 56.24 10.84
CA LEU A 350 28.25 55.76 10.29
C LEU A 350 28.15 56.02 8.78
N SER A 351 28.61 57.18 8.31
CA SER A 351 28.68 57.46 6.87
C SER A 351 29.60 56.47 6.15
N ASN A 352 30.78 56.19 6.71
CA ASN A 352 31.72 55.22 6.15
C ASN A 352 31.17 53.79 6.15
N THR A 353 30.51 53.36 7.23
CA THR A 353 29.89 52.03 7.29
C THR A 353 28.71 51.92 6.35
N GLN A 354 27.95 53.00 6.14
CA GLN A 354 26.85 53.04 5.18
C GLN A 354 27.36 52.93 3.74
N ILE A 355 28.45 53.60 3.38
CA ILE A 355 29.12 53.43 2.08
C ILE A 355 29.58 51.97 1.88
N MET A 356 30.18 51.36 2.92
CA MET A 356 30.61 49.96 2.87
C MET A 356 29.44 48.99 2.73
N LEU A 357 28.30 49.26 3.39
CA LEU A 357 27.08 48.49 3.25
C LEU A 357 26.52 48.59 1.82
N THR A 358 26.46 49.79 1.24
CA THR A 358 26.02 49.97 -0.15
C THR A 358 26.91 49.20 -1.12
N LEU A 359 28.24 49.27 -0.95
CA LEU A 359 29.18 48.50 -1.77
C LEU A 359 28.99 46.99 -1.58
N ALA A 360 28.72 46.52 -0.36
CA ALA A 360 28.44 45.12 -0.09
C ALA A 360 27.11 44.65 -0.71
N GLU A 361 26.08 45.50 -0.71
CA GLU A 361 24.80 45.24 -1.37
C GLU A 361 24.93 45.17 -2.90
N GLU A 362 25.71 46.07 -3.51
CA GLU A 362 26.03 46.02 -4.94
C GLU A 362 26.79 44.74 -5.30
N ASN A 363 27.79 44.37 -4.50
CA ASN A 363 28.53 43.11 -4.66
C ASN A 363 27.63 41.88 -4.50
N LYS A 364 26.72 41.88 -3.51
CA LYS A 364 25.72 40.83 -3.32
C LYS A 364 24.80 40.72 -4.54
N LYS A 365 24.33 41.85 -5.07
CA LYS A 365 23.49 41.88 -6.28
C LYS A 365 24.22 41.34 -7.50
N ALA A 366 25.50 41.69 -7.68
CA ALA A 366 26.34 41.14 -8.75
C ALA A 366 26.57 39.63 -8.59
N ALA A 367 26.78 39.15 -7.37
CA ALA A 367 26.92 37.73 -7.08
C ALA A 367 25.63 36.94 -7.36
N LEU A 368 24.46 37.49 -6.97
CA LEU A 368 23.15 36.90 -7.28
C LEU A 368 22.91 36.80 -8.79
N ALA A 369 23.17 37.87 -9.54
CA ALA A 369 23.05 37.84 -11.01
C ALA A 369 23.95 36.76 -11.64
N LYS A 370 25.14 36.52 -11.08
CA LYS A 370 26.03 35.45 -11.51
C LYS A 370 25.48 34.06 -11.17
N VAL A 371 24.88 33.89 -9.99
CA VAL A 371 24.21 32.64 -9.60
C VAL A 371 23.04 32.34 -10.52
N ASP A 372 22.22 33.34 -10.87
CA ASP A 372 21.09 33.17 -11.79
C ASP A 372 21.57 32.73 -13.19
N SER A 373 22.63 33.37 -13.72
CA SER A 373 23.23 32.99 -15.00
C SER A 373 23.79 31.56 -15.00
N LEU A 374 24.45 31.15 -13.92
CA LEU A 374 24.96 29.79 -13.76
C LEU A 374 23.80 28.78 -13.62
N SER A 375 22.73 29.15 -12.91
CA SER A 375 21.52 28.32 -12.76
C SER A 375 20.86 28.06 -14.12
N GLU A 376 20.73 29.10 -14.96
CA GLU A 376 20.25 28.95 -16.34
C GLU A 376 21.17 28.07 -17.20
N GLN A 377 22.49 28.15 -17.01
CA GLN A 377 23.42 27.28 -17.71
C GLN A 377 23.27 25.81 -17.26
N VAL A 378 23.13 25.56 -15.96
CA VAL A 378 22.88 24.22 -15.40
C VAL A 378 21.57 23.66 -15.93
N LEU A 379 20.50 24.45 -15.97
CA LEU A 379 19.22 24.04 -16.53
C LEU A 379 19.32 23.67 -18.02
N ARG A 380 20.05 24.45 -18.82
CA ARG A 380 20.30 24.15 -20.23
C ARG A 380 21.08 22.85 -20.41
N LEU A 381 22.16 22.66 -19.66
CA LEU A 381 22.97 21.44 -19.73
C LEU A 381 22.20 20.21 -19.27
N ASN A 382 21.37 20.33 -18.21
CA ASN A 382 20.52 19.24 -17.76
C ASN A 382 19.49 18.84 -18.82
N LYS A 383 18.91 19.83 -19.53
CA LYS A 383 18.00 19.56 -20.65
C LYS A 383 18.71 18.81 -21.78
N GLU A 384 19.92 19.22 -22.14
CA GLU A 384 20.73 18.56 -23.17
C GLU A 384 21.11 17.12 -22.77
N ILE A 385 21.50 16.90 -21.51
CA ILE A 385 21.75 15.55 -20.97
C ILE A 385 20.49 14.68 -21.11
N GLU A 386 19.32 15.20 -20.78
CA GLU A 386 18.08 14.43 -20.85
C GLU A 386 17.69 14.10 -22.30
N GLU A 387 17.85 15.05 -23.22
CA GLU A 387 17.67 14.82 -24.66
C GLU A 387 18.63 13.74 -25.19
N LEU A 388 19.90 13.76 -24.75
CA LEU A 388 20.89 12.74 -25.12
C LEU A 388 20.55 11.37 -24.52
N LYS A 389 20.06 11.29 -23.28
CA LYS A 389 19.59 10.03 -22.68
C LYS A 389 18.42 9.46 -23.45
N VAL A 390 17.44 10.28 -23.81
CA VAL A 390 16.27 9.83 -24.59
C VAL A 390 16.73 9.30 -25.95
N LYS A 391 17.61 10.02 -26.66
CA LYS A 391 18.18 9.54 -27.94
C LYS A 391 18.98 8.25 -27.78
N ASN A 392 19.71 8.08 -26.68
CA ASN A 392 20.46 6.86 -26.42
C ASN A 392 19.54 5.67 -26.09
N VAL A 393 18.44 5.90 -25.37
CA VAL A 393 17.44 4.86 -25.07
C VAL A 393 16.61 4.51 -26.30
N GLN A 394 16.33 5.49 -27.16
CA GLN A 394 15.62 5.34 -28.43
C GLN A 394 16.53 4.95 -29.60
N SER A 395 17.81 4.67 -29.35
CA SER A 395 18.68 4.12 -30.38
C SER A 395 18.13 2.75 -30.81
N ASP A 396 17.61 2.71 -32.04
CA ASP A 396 17.11 1.49 -32.69
C ASP A 396 18.16 0.38 -32.69
N GLU A 397 19.44 0.72 -32.64
CA GLU A 397 20.55 -0.24 -32.52
C GLU A 397 20.53 -0.96 -31.16
N MET A 398 20.30 -0.23 -30.06
CA MET A 398 20.21 -0.85 -28.73
C MET A 398 18.97 -1.75 -28.63
N PHE A 399 17.86 -1.33 -29.23
CA PHE A 399 16.66 -2.16 -29.31
C PHE A 399 16.91 -3.42 -30.16
N ALA A 400 17.48 -3.27 -31.35
CA ALA A 400 17.80 -4.39 -32.25
C ALA A 400 18.77 -5.39 -31.60
N LEU A 401 19.83 -4.90 -30.93
CA LEU A 401 20.78 -5.74 -30.21
C LEU A 401 20.12 -6.49 -29.04
N LYS A 402 19.21 -5.83 -28.32
CA LYS A 402 18.45 -6.47 -27.23
C LYS A 402 17.54 -7.57 -27.76
N THR A 403 16.79 -7.30 -28.84
CA THR A 403 15.95 -8.29 -29.51
C THR A 403 16.79 -9.46 -30.03
N GLN A 404 17.94 -9.19 -30.65
CA GLN A 404 18.84 -10.23 -31.13
C GLN A 404 19.38 -11.10 -29.99
N MET A 405 19.76 -10.51 -28.86
CA MET A 405 20.21 -11.24 -27.67
C MET A 405 19.08 -12.12 -27.09
N ASP A 406 17.84 -11.62 -27.06
CA ASP A 406 16.70 -12.40 -26.57
C ASP A 406 16.33 -13.54 -27.52
N MET A 407 16.43 -13.34 -28.83
CA MET A 407 16.28 -14.43 -29.81
C MET A 407 17.35 -15.52 -29.63
N TYR A 408 18.62 -15.15 -29.47
CA TYR A 408 19.69 -16.13 -29.23
C TYR A 408 19.50 -16.92 -27.94
N LYS A 409 18.97 -16.31 -26.88
CA LYS A 409 18.64 -17.02 -25.63
C LYS A 409 17.55 -18.06 -25.87
N VAL A 410 16.48 -17.68 -26.57
CA VAL A 410 15.38 -18.59 -26.89
C VAL A 410 15.87 -19.76 -27.74
N ASP A 411 16.67 -19.48 -28.78
CA ASP A 411 17.25 -20.52 -29.65
C ASP A 411 18.16 -21.46 -28.86
N PHE A 412 18.98 -20.92 -27.94
CA PHE A 412 19.86 -21.72 -27.09
C PHE A 412 19.07 -22.61 -26.11
N GLU A 413 18.01 -22.09 -25.50
CA GLU A 413 17.12 -22.86 -24.61
C GLU A 413 16.39 -23.97 -25.37
N GLN A 414 15.91 -23.68 -26.58
CA GLN A 414 15.30 -24.68 -27.46
C GLN A 414 16.30 -25.76 -27.87
N GLU A 415 17.52 -25.38 -28.27
CA GLU A 415 18.57 -26.35 -28.62
C GLU A 415 18.93 -27.23 -27.41
N ARG A 416 19.03 -26.64 -26.22
CA ARG A 416 19.28 -27.38 -24.97
C ARG A 416 18.15 -28.36 -24.67
N SER A 417 16.90 -27.92 -24.75
CA SER A 417 15.73 -28.78 -24.52
C SER A 417 15.65 -29.92 -25.53
N ALA A 418 15.94 -29.64 -26.81
CA ALA A 418 16.00 -30.66 -27.86
C ALA A 418 17.13 -31.68 -27.61
N LYS A 419 18.31 -31.23 -27.14
CA LYS A 419 19.40 -32.14 -26.76
C LYS A 419 19.05 -33.01 -25.56
N GLU A 420 18.38 -32.46 -24.56
CA GLU A 420 17.90 -33.23 -23.40
C GLU A 420 16.84 -34.27 -23.82
N ALA A 421 15.92 -33.92 -24.72
CA ALA A 421 14.95 -34.86 -25.28
C ALA A 421 15.62 -36.01 -26.07
N MET A 422 16.56 -35.69 -26.97
CA MET A 422 17.31 -36.71 -27.71
C MET A 422 18.12 -37.63 -26.78
N LYS A 423 18.67 -37.09 -25.69
CA LYS A 423 19.37 -37.90 -24.68
C LYS A 423 18.41 -38.89 -24.01
N LEU A 424 17.21 -38.45 -23.62
CA LEU A 424 16.19 -39.32 -23.02
C LEU A 424 15.73 -40.42 -23.99
N GLU A 425 15.51 -40.10 -25.26
CA GLU A 425 15.17 -41.09 -26.29
C GLU A 425 16.30 -42.11 -26.51
N LYS A 426 17.55 -41.63 -26.54
CA LYS A 426 18.73 -42.51 -26.62
C LYS A 426 18.78 -43.46 -25.42
N ASP A 427 18.59 -42.96 -24.21
CA ASP A 427 18.64 -43.76 -22.99
C ASP A 427 17.51 -44.81 -22.99
N LYS A 428 16.31 -44.43 -23.44
CA LYS A 428 15.18 -45.35 -23.63
C LYS A 428 15.46 -46.45 -24.66
N LEU A 429 16.01 -46.10 -25.81
CA LEU A 429 16.37 -47.08 -26.84
C LEU A 429 17.46 -48.03 -26.37
N LEU A 430 18.42 -47.55 -25.57
CA LEU A 430 19.43 -48.40 -24.95
C LEU A 430 18.81 -49.38 -23.96
N GLU A 431 17.86 -48.95 -23.15
CA GLU A 431 17.10 -49.82 -22.24
C GLU A 431 16.30 -50.89 -23.01
N ASP A 432 15.59 -50.49 -24.07
CA ASP A 432 14.85 -51.42 -24.95
C ASP A 432 15.79 -52.46 -25.59
N ILE A 433 16.97 -52.04 -26.08
CA ILE A 433 17.98 -52.95 -26.61
C ILE A 433 18.47 -53.92 -25.54
N GLN A 434 18.74 -53.46 -24.32
CA GLN A 434 19.15 -54.33 -23.21
C GLN A 434 18.05 -55.34 -22.84
N MET A 435 16.78 -54.92 -22.81
CA MET A 435 15.66 -55.82 -22.56
C MET A 435 15.54 -56.89 -23.65
N LEU A 436 15.65 -56.49 -24.92
CA LEU A 436 15.62 -57.42 -26.05
C LEU A 436 16.81 -58.38 -26.06
N GLN A 437 18.01 -57.90 -25.75
CA GLN A 437 19.21 -58.73 -25.59
C GLN A 437 19.00 -59.75 -24.46
N THR A 438 18.48 -59.32 -23.31
CA THR A 438 18.15 -60.21 -22.19
C THR A 438 17.13 -61.28 -22.59
N ARG A 439 16.06 -60.91 -23.31
CA ARG A 439 15.05 -61.86 -23.77
C ARG A 439 15.58 -62.83 -24.81
N ASN A 440 16.40 -62.36 -25.75
CA ASN A 440 17.08 -63.22 -26.71
C ASN A 440 18.02 -64.20 -26.01
N GLN A 441 18.75 -63.76 -24.99
CA GLN A 441 19.60 -64.64 -24.18
C GLN A 441 18.76 -65.72 -23.49
N GLN A 442 17.64 -65.35 -22.85
CA GLN A 442 16.70 -66.31 -22.25
C GLN A 442 16.18 -67.33 -23.27
N LEU A 443 15.79 -66.88 -24.46
CA LEU A 443 15.32 -67.77 -25.54
C LEU A 443 16.43 -68.70 -26.04
N GLN A 444 17.67 -68.22 -26.13
CA GLN A 444 18.82 -69.07 -26.48
C GLN A 444 19.07 -70.13 -25.39
N ASP A 445 18.94 -69.76 -24.12
CA ASP A 445 19.06 -70.68 -22.99
C ASP A 445 17.92 -71.72 -23.00
N GLU A 446 16.66 -71.30 -23.25
CA GLU A 446 15.50 -72.18 -23.42
C GLU A 446 15.71 -73.18 -24.58
N LEU A 447 16.22 -72.72 -25.73
CA LEU A 447 16.56 -73.57 -26.87
C LEU A 447 17.71 -74.54 -26.56
N ALA A 448 18.73 -74.10 -25.82
CA ALA A 448 19.83 -74.96 -25.41
C ALA A 448 19.33 -76.07 -24.46
N MET A 449 18.46 -75.71 -23.51
CA MET A 449 17.81 -76.67 -22.60
C MET A 449 16.96 -77.68 -23.38
N ALA A 450 16.15 -77.23 -24.34
CA ALA A 450 15.35 -78.11 -25.19
C ALA A 450 16.22 -79.07 -26.03
N ARG A 451 17.36 -78.60 -26.54
CA ARG A 451 18.34 -79.44 -27.27
C ARG A 451 19.05 -80.46 -26.37
N SER A 452 19.23 -80.16 -25.08
CA SER A 452 19.84 -81.07 -24.11
C SER A 452 18.87 -82.13 -23.54
N GLY A 453 17.55 -81.94 -23.72
CA GLY A 453 16.51 -82.69 -23.01
C GLY A 453 15.87 -83.89 -23.73
N GLY A 454 16.17 -84.18 -25.00
CA GLY A 454 15.64 -85.39 -25.63
C GLY A 454 15.69 -85.41 -27.16
N ASP A 455 15.89 -86.61 -27.70
CA ASP A 455 15.91 -87.01 -29.11
C ASP A 455 15.12 -86.07 -30.04
N PHE A 456 15.83 -85.32 -30.88
CA PHE A 456 15.22 -84.69 -32.05
C PHE A 456 16.00 -84.99 -33.32
N VAL A 457 15.25 -85.59 -34.24
CA VAL A 457 15.58 -86.04 -35.58
C VAL A 457 16.11 -84.89 -36.43
N VAL A 458 17.28 -85.14 -37.03
CA VAL A 458 17.90 -84.33 -38.08
C VAL A 458 16.99 -84.26 -39.30
N LEU A 459 16.58 -83.05 -39.70
CA LEU A 459 16.01 -82.81 -41.04
C LEU A 459 17.02 -82.14 -41.98
N PRO A 460 16.98 -82.45 -43.29
CA PRO A 460 18.10 -82.24 -44.19
C PRO A 460 18.17 -80.82 -44.76
N ARG A 461 19.42 -80.40 -44.88
CA ARG A 461 20.01 -79.28 -45.62
C ARG A 461 19.53 -79.18 -47.07
N ALA A 462 19.00 -78.02 -47.44
CA ALA A 462 18.98 -77.43 -48.78
C ALA A 462 19.10 -75.91 -48.58
N GLY A 463 19.78 -75.08 -49.36
CA GLY A 463 20.41 -75.12 -50.67
C GLY A 463 20.63 -73.64 -51.05
N GLN A 464 21.76 -73.35 -51.70
CA GLN A 464 22.29 -72.02 -52.03
C GLN A 464 21.38 -71.14 -52.90
N THR A 465 21.61 -69.81 -52.88
CA THR A 465 21.98 -68.90 -54.01
C THR A 465 22.03 -67.44 -53.52
N THR A 466 23.19 -66.77 -53.42
CA THR A 466 23.84 -65.89 -54.43
C THR A 466 22.98 -64.80 -55.06
N SER A 467 23.33 -63.52 -54.82
CA SER A 467 23.33 -62.34 -55.76
C SER A 467 23.40 -61.03 -54.93
N THR A 468 24.52 -60.31 -54.83
CA THR A 468 25.09 -59.26 -55.72
C THR A 468 24.31 -57.94 -55.83
N ASN A 469 25.09 -56.85 -55.68
CA ASN A 469 24.89 -55.44 -56.08
C ASN A 469 24.23 -54.52 -55.02
N SER A 470 24.93 -53.56 -54.41
CA SER A 470 25.66 -52.37 -54.93
C SER A 470 24.74 -51.15 -55.06
N SER A 471 25.02 -50.12 -54.25
CA SER A 471 25.21 -48.72 -54.66
C SER A 471 24.75 -47.71 -53.61
N GLN A 472 25.58 -46.68 -53.50
CA GLN A 472 25.49 -45.47 -52.70
C GLN A 472 24.26 -44.61 -53.06
N ASN A 473 23.71 -43.85 -52.11
CA ASN A 473 23.74 -42.36 -52.12
C ASN A 473 22.67 -41.69 -51.22
N THR A 474 23.18 -40.79 -50.38
CA THR A 474 22.72 -39.41 -50.06
C THR A 474 21.24 -39.09 -49.73
N SER A 475 21.08 -38.65 -48.47
CA SER A 475 20.51 -37.34 -48.06
C SER A 475 19.02 -37.01 -48.19
N SER A 476 18.58 -36.29 -47.14
CA SER A 476 17.49 -35.30 -47.03
C SER A 476 16.04 -35.77 -46.79
N SER A 477 15.70 -35.80 -45.51
CA SER A 477 14.58 -35.12 -44.84
C SER A 477 13.48 -34.48 -45.69
N THR A 478 12.21 -34.85 -45.45
CA THR A 478 11.08 -33.91 -45.26
C THR A 478 9.81 -34.58 -44.73
N SER A 479 9.27 -33.98 -43.65
CA SER A 479 7.87 -33.87 -43.20
C SER A 479 6.80 -34.93 -43.51
N ASN A 480 6.17 -35.43 -42.44
CA ASN A 480 4.70 -35.51 -42.21
C ASN A 480 4.46 -36.01 -40.76
N ARG A 481 3.87 -35.23 -39.83
CA ARG A 481 2.44 -34.87 -39.57
C ARG A 481 1.56 -36.02 -39.03
N TYR A 482 0.90 -35.70 -37.90
CA TYR A 482 -0.15 -36.39 -37.11
C TYR A 482 0.38 -37.51 -36.17
N ALA A 483 -0.05 -37.68 -34.91
CA ALA A 483 -1.31 -37.34 -34.25
C ALA A 483 -1.19 -37.23 -32.70
N ARG A 484 -2.18 -36.53 -32.13
CA ARG A 484 -2.72 -36.56 -30.76
C ARG A 484 -2.56 -37.90 -30.00
N ASP A 485 -2.23 -37.85 -28.70
CA ASP A 485 -3.19 -38.02 -27.58
C ASP A 485 -2.49 -38.09 -26.19
N LEU A 486 -3.19 -37.54 -25.19
CA LEU A 486 -2.99 -37.64 -23.72
C LEU A 486 -3.41 -39.07 -23.21
N PRO A 487 -3.39 -39.45 -21.90
CA PRO A 487 -2.67 -38.94 -20.71
C PRO A 487 -2.12 -40.03 -19.72
N HIS A 488 -1.50 -39.54 -18.63
CA HIS A 488 -1.63 -39.99 -17.22
C HIS A 488 -0.80 -41.15 -16.59
N ILE A 489 -0.13 -40.77 -15.48
CA ILE A 489 -0.12 -41.38 -14.12
C ILE A 489 1.01 -42.36 -13.72
N ARG A 490 1.71 -41.93 -12.64
CA ARG A 490 2.36 -42.65 -11.51
C ARG A 490 3.42 -43.73 -11.79
N SER A 491 4.59 -43.55 -11.17
CA SER A 491 5.06 -44.45 -10.09
C SER A 491 6.18 -43.75 -9.29
N SER A 492 6.04 -43.45 -8.00
CA SER A 492 6.31 -44.29 -6.82
C SER A 492 7.66 -45.01 -6.76
N TYR A 493 8.45 -44.56 -5.76
CA TYR A 493 9.36 -45.26 -4.84
C TYR A 493 10.51 -46.12 -5.39
N LEU A 494 11.71 -45.87 -4.87
CA LEU A 494 12.41 -46.75 -3.92
C LEU A 494 13.71 -46.05 -3.48
N ASN A 495 13.86 -45.78 -2.18
CA ASN A 495 15.16 -46.06 -1.57
C ASN A 495 15.03 -46.35 -0.08
N SER A 496 15.47 -47.56 0.22
CA SER A 496 15.57 -48.22 1.50
C SER A 496 16.67 -47.59 2.36
N SER A 497 16.47 -47.54 3.68
CA SER A 497 17.34 -48.31 4.58
C SER A 497 16.83 -48.33 6.03
N PRO A 498 17.13 -49.40 6.79
CA PRO A 498 16.48 -49.71 8.06
C PRO A 498 17.41 -49.49 9.26
N LEU A 499 16.87 -49.24 10.45
CA LEU A 499 17.49 -49.68 11.71
C LEU A 499 16.47 -49.77 12.87
N ARG A 500 16.17 -51.03 13.22
CA ARG A 500 16.09 -51.66 14.55
C ARG A 500 15.54 -50.91 15.79
N ARG A 501 14.64 -51.68 16.44
CA ARG A 501 14.49 -52.06 17.88
C ARG A 501 13.43 -51.33 18.73
N ASN A 502 12.42 -52.14 19.07
CA ASN A 502 12.00 -52.61 20.41
C ASN A 502 11.73 -51.58 21.53
N ILE A 503 10.76 -51.69 22.44
CA ILE A 503 9.68 -52.63 22.79
C ILE A 503 8.97 -51.97 24.03
N LEU A 504 7.73 -52.38 24.35
CA LEU A 504 7.01 -52.31 25.65
C LEU A 504 6.17 -51.07 26.03
N THR A 505 4.85 -51.29 25.96
CA THR A 505 3.81 -51.11 27.01
C THR A 505 3.69 -49.78 27.77
N ARG A 506 2.48 -49.23 27.87
CA ARG A 506 1.49 -49.56 28.94
C ARG A 506 0.32 -48.58 28.88
N SER A 507 -0.88 -49.14 28.87
CA SER A 507 -2.18 -48.51 29.04
C SER A 507 -2.33 -47.78 30.39
N TYR A 508 -2.85 -46.55 30.40
CA TYR A 508 -3.70 -46.03 31.49
C TYR A 508 -4.69 -44.97 30.97
N LEU A 509 -5.95 -45.20 31.31
CA LEU A 509 -7.05 -44.24 31.29
C LEU A 509 -6.67 -43.01 32.14
N ARG A 510 -6.74 -41.82 31.56
CA ARG A 510 -6.74 -40.55 32.31
C ARG A 510 -7.68 -39.59 31.60
N THR A 511 -8.80 -39.29 32.24
CA THR A 511 -9.64 -38.14 31.90
C THR A 511 -8.79 -36.87 31.92
N PRO A 512 -8.83 -36.03 30.87
CA PRO A 512 -8.07 -34.79 30.89
C PRO A 512 -8.79 -33.82 31.83
N ILE A 513 -8.19 -33.57 32.99
CA ILE A 513 -8.46 -32.36 33.77
C ILE A 513 -8.05 -31.21 32.86
N ARG A 514 -9.04 -30.56 32.24
CA ARG A 514 -8.84 -29.36 31.41
C ARG A 514 -8.19 -28.31 32.30
N GLN A 515 -6.90 -28.08 32.10
CA GLN A 515 -6.24 -26.92 32.67
C GLN A 515 -6.89 -25.67 32.06
N PRO A 516 -7.30 -24.68 32.88
CA PRO A 516 -7.79 -23.42 32.35
C PRO A 516 -6.67 -22.78 31.52
N THR A 517 -6.93 -22.58 30.23
CA THR A 517 -5.94 -22.09 29.26
C THR A 517 -5.68 -20.60 29.41
N MET A 518 -6.54 -19.87 30.11
CA MET A 518 -6.42 -18.43 30.30
C MET A 518 -6.76 -18.03 31.73
N LYS A 519 -6.02 -17.06 32.27
CA LYS A 519 -6.19 -16.57 33.65
C LYS A 519 -6.46 -15.07 33.64
N CYS A 520 -7.31 -14.62 34.54
CA CYS A 520 -7.52 -13.20 34.78
C CYS A 520 -6.22 -12.57 35.30
N PRO A 521 -5.67 -11.53 34.65
CA PRO A 521 -4.41 -10.91 35.08
C PRO A 521 -4.53 -10.21 36.44
N LYS A 522 -5.76 -9.89 36.88
CA LYS A 522 -6.04 -9.21 38.14
C LYS A 522 -6.14 -10.17 39.33
N CYS A 523 -7.01 -11.17 39.27
CA CYS A 523 -7.26 -12.09 40.40
C CYS A 523 -6.67 -13.50 40.20
N ASN A 524 -6.02 -13.76 39.06
CA ASN A 524 -5.41 -15.04 38.68
C ASN A 524 -6.39 -16.24 38.57
N PHE A 525 -7.69 -15.98 38.54
CA PHE A 525 -8.72 -17.00 38.37
C PHE A 525 -8.70 -17.57 36.93
N GLY A 526 -8.80 -18.89 36.80
CA GLY A 526 -8.65 -19.59 35.53
C GLY A 526 -9.99 -19.84 34.82
N PHE A 527 -10.01 -19.64 33.50
CA PHE A 527 -11.18 -19.82 32.64
C PHE A 527 -10.86 -20.76 31.48
N THR A 528 -11.90 -21.44 30.97
CA THR A 528 -11.80 -22.40 29.86
C THR A 528 -12.23 -21.80 28.52
N THR A 529 -12.82 -20.59 28.51
CA THR A 529 -13.29 -19.88 27.31
C THR A 529 -12.96 -18.39 27.42
N MET A 530 -12.68 -17.73 26.27
CA MET A 530 -12.36 -16.29 26.23
C MET A 530 -13.53 -15.45 26.73
N GLN A 531 -14.76 -15.78 26.32
CA GLN A 531 -15.97 -15.06 26.75
C GLN A 531 -16.14 -15.04 28.28
N ALA A 532 -15.83 -16.15 28.96
CA ALA A 532 -15.93 -16.23 30.42
C ALA A 532 -14.83 -15.40 31.11
N LEU A 533 -13.64 -15.34 30.51
CA LEU A 533 -12.56 -14.47 30.96
C LEU A 533 -12.92 -12.99 30.77
N GLU A 534 -13.41 -12.60 29.59
CA GLU A 534 -13.79 -11.21 29.29
C GLU A 534 -14.88 -10.72 30.24
N ASN A 535 -15.99 -11.47 30.37
CA ASN A 535 -17.07 -11.13 31.30
C ASN A 535 -16.58 -11.01 32.75
N HIS A 536 -15.61 -11.85 33.15
CA HIS A 536 -15.02 -11.75 34.46
C HIS A 536 -14.09 -10.53 34.60
N VAL A 537 -13.25 -10.23 33.60
CA VAL A 537 -12.34 -9.08 33.63
C VAL A 537 -13.12 -7.77 33.74
N TYR A 538 -14.23 -7.61 33.00
CA TYR A 538 -15.10 -6.44 33.13
C TYR A 538 -15.61 -6.26 34.57
N ARG A 539 -16.16 -7.31 35.19
CA ARG A 539 -16.60 -7.27 36.59
C ARG A 539 -15.45 -7.10 37.58
N CYS A 540 -14.30 -7.71 37.31
CA CYS A 540 -13.14 -7.69 38.19
C CYS A 540 -12.47 -6.30 38.22
N ILE A 541 -12.62 -5.51 37.16
CA ILE A 541 -12.17 -4.11 37.11
C ILE A 541 -13.20 -3.21 37.82
N GLU A 542 -14.49 -3.39 37.57
CA GLU A 542 -15.55 -2.57 38.19
C GLU A 542 -15.64 -2.71 39.72
N LEU A 543 -15.30 -3.88 40.27
CA LEU A 543 -15.33 -4.12 41.72
C LEU A 543 -14.11 -3.53 42.46
N ASP A 544 -13.02 -3.21 41.77
CA ASP A 544 -11.82 -2.59 42.35
C ASP A 544 -12.06 -1.09 42.65
N ASP A 545 -12.95 -0.44 41.90
CA ASP A 545 -13.29 0.99 42.08
C ASP A 545 -14.28 1.25 43.23
N GLN A 546 -14.76 0.20 43.92
CA GLN A 546 -15.74 0.32 45.02
C GLN A 546 -15.22 -0.16 46.38
N ILE A 547 -13.92 -0.45 46.51
CA ILE A 547 -13.31 -0.79 47.80
C ILE A 547 -12.51 0.44 48.28
N PRO A 548 -12.90 1.11 49.38
CA PRO A 548 -12.21 2.29 49.89
C PRO A 548 -10.81 2.01 50.45
#